data_AF-A0A1Z8VGB3-F1
#
_entry.id   AF-A0A1Z8VGB3-F1
#
_cell.length_a   1.000
_cell.length_b   1.000
_cell.length_c   1.000
_cell.angle_alpha   90.00
_cell.angle_beta   90.00
_cell.angle_gamma   90.00
#
_symmetry.space_group_name_H-M   'P 1'
#
loop_
_entity.id
_entity.type
_entity.pdbx_description
1 polymer ?
#
loop_
_entity_poly.entity_id
_entity_poly.type
_entity_poly.pdbx_seq_one_letter_code
_entity_poly.pdbx_strand_id
1 'polypeptide(L)'
;MKNNWVSAISEDEATGETAEIFTDIRATLGNGVVNLIWRHIATIEGALPWVWKAVKPLYISDILKNEAGFVCENIKLPEVLALPGAVLSAVNVLEQDRPVIQKILDSYNKGNAFNLLALSALTVLPEDQKKRVEAGQIFSEDMNIPNLINLDSMDEQTRTLVLLLSELGGQKIIM
;
A
#
# COMPACT_ATOMS: atom_id res chain seq x y z
N MET A 1 -9.67 19.31 17.77
CA MET A 1 -8.45 18.85 17.06
C MET A 1 -8.81 18.76 15.59
N LYS A 2 -8.02 19.33 14.67
CA LYS A 2 -8.29 19.17 13.22
C LYS A 2 -7.96 17.72 12.85
N ASN A 3 -8.89 17.05 12.17
CA ASN A 3 -8.69 15.70 11.66
C ASN A 3 -7.65 15.73 10.54
N ASN A 4 -6.43 15.23 10.80
CA ASN A 4 -5.34 15.13 9.82
C ASN A 4 -5.31 13.77 9.10
N TRP A 5 -6.47 13.13 8.92
CA TRP A 5 -6.57 11.82 8.26
C TRP A 5 -6.58 11.99 6.74
N VAL A 6 -5.92 11.07 6.04
CA VAL A 6 -6.07 10.96 4.58
C VAL A 6 -7.46 10.41 4.28
N SER A 7 -8.30 11.20 3.61
CA SER A 7 -9.63 10.77 3.17
C SER A 7 -9.52 9.54 2.27
N ALA A 8 -10.37 8.53 2.45
CA ALA A 8 -10.33 7.33 1.63
C ALA A 8 -11.70 6.67 1.57
N ILE A 9 -12.06 6.12 0.41
CA ILE A 9 -13.25 5.25 0.27
C ILE A 9 -12.87 3.86 0.78
N SER A 10 -13.62 3.32 1.76
CA SER A 10 -13.38 1.95 2.22
C SER A 10 -13.75 0.92 1.14
N GLU A 11 -13.16 -0.28 1.20
CA GLU A 11 -13.49 -1.33 0.22
C GLU A 11 -14.98 -1.72 0.30
N ASP A 12 -15.57 -1.71 1.50
CA ASP A 12 -16.98 -2.08 1.73
C ASP A 12 -17.97 -1.01 1.27
N GLU A 13 -17.55 0.26 1.21
CA GLU A 13 -18.37 1.38 0.72
C GLU A 13 -18.22 1.63 -0.78
N ALA A 14 -17.22 1.00 -1.41
CA ALA A 14 -17.00 1.14 -2.85
C ALA A 14 -18.19 0.56 -3.62
N THR A 15 -18.72 1.33 -4.57
CA THR A 15 -19.84 0.91 -5.43
C THR A 15 -19.54 1.26 -6.89
N GLY A 16 -20.28 0.63 -7.82
CA GLY A 16 -20.13 0.89 -9.25
C GLY A 16 -18.70 0.71 -9.77
N GLU A 17 -18.24 1.65 -10.60
CA GLU A 17 -16.91 1.62 -11.24
C GLU A 17 -15.77 1.57 -10.20
N THR A 18 -15.91 2.21 -9.04
CA THR A 18 -14.88 2.16 -7.98
C THR A 18 -14.71 0.74 -7.44
N ALA A 19 -15.80 0.01 -7.19
CA ALA A 19 -15.75 -1.37 -6.71
C ALA A 19 -15.14 -2.33 -7.75
N GLU A 20 -15.46 -2.12 -9.03
CA GLU A 20 -14.89 -2.87 -10.14
C GLU A 20 -13.38 -2.66 -10.23
N ILE A 21 -12.91 -1.41 -10.13
CA ILE A 21 -11.48 -1.09 -10.15
C ILE A 21 -10.78 -1.65 -8.91
N PHE A 22 -11.37 -1.57 -7.72
CA PHE A 22 -10.80 -2.17 -6.51
C PHE A 22 -10.62 -3.68 -6.65
N THR A 23 -11.60 -4.36 -7.26
CA THR A 23 -11.52 -5.79 -7.56
C THR A 23 -10.38 -6.09 -8.55
N ASP A 24 -10.25 -5.28 -9.60
CA ASP A 24 -9.18 -5.40 -10.60
C ASP A 24 -7.78 -5.12 -10.02
N ILE A 25 -7.67 -4.16 -9.10
CA ILE A 25 -6.44 -3.87 -8.34
C ILE A 25 -6.03 -5.09 -7.51
N ARG A 26 -6.97 -5.73 -6.78
CA ARG A 26 -6.70 -6.94 -6.01
C ARG A 26 -6.21 -8.08 -6.90
N ALA A 27 -6.91 -8.31 -8.01
CA ALA A 27 -6.54 -9.35 -8.97
C ALA A 27 -5.16 -9.10 -9.59
N THR A 28 -4.85 -7.84 -9.90
CA THR A 28 -3.58 -7.45 -10.52
C THR A 28 -2.39 -7.53 -9.55
N LEU A 29 -2.59 -7.15 -8.29
CA LEU A 29 -1.53 -7.11 -7.29
C LEU A 29 -1.32 -8.44 -6.56
N GLY A 30 -2.30 -9.34 -6.58
CA GLY A 30 -2.32 -10.52 -5.70
C GLY A 30 -2.42 -10.15 -4.21
N ASN A 31 -2.82 -8.93 -3.90
CA ASN A 31 -2.90 -8.46 -2.53
C ASN A 31 -4.31 -8.73 -1.98
N GLY A 32 -4.37 -9.20 -0.73
CA GLY A 32 -5.64 -9.38 0.00
C GLY A 32 -6.38 -8.10 0.36
N VAL A 33 -5.79 -6.91 0.10
CA VAL A 33 -6.34 -5.59 0.46
C VAL A 33 -6.00 -4.54 -0.59
N VAL A 34 -6.88 -3.54 -0.75
CA VAL A 34 -6.62 -2.35 -1.57
C VAL A 34 -5.87 -1.30 -0.73
N ASN A 35 -4.62 -1.04 -1.11
CA ASN A 35 -3.75 -0.10 -0.40
C ASN A 35 -4.39 1.30 -0.26
N LEU A 36 -4.12 2.00 0.84
CA LEU A 36 -4.68 3.32 1.16
C LEU A 36 -4.53 4.33 0.03
N ILE A 37 -3.42 4.31 -0.71
CA ILE A 37 -3.19 5.26 -1.80
C ILE A 37 -4.28 5.17 -2.89
N TRP A 38 -4.71 3.96 -3.26
CA TRP A 38 -5.77 3.74 -4.24
C TRP A 38 -7.12 4.19 -3.71
N ARG A 39 -7.40 3.88 -2.43
CA ARG A 39 -8.62 4.30 -1.74
C ARG A 39 -8.71 5.81 -1.58
N HIS A 40 -7.58 6.49 -1.41
CA HIS A 40 -7.52 7.94 -1.39
C HIS A 40 -7.75 8.55 -2.77
N ILE A 41 -7.10 8.03 -3.81
CA ILE A 41 -7.31 8.49 -5.21
C ILE A 41 -8.79 8.37 -5.61
N ALA A 42 -9.49 7.35 -5.12
CA ALA A 42 -10.93 7.18 -5.34
C ALA A 42 -11.80 8.32 -4.81
N THR A 43 -11.29 9.11 -3.85
CA THR A 43 -12.01 10.30 -3.33
C THR A 43 -11.98 11.50 -4.29
N ILE A 44 -11.19 11.42 -5.37
CA ILE A 44 -11.05 12.47 -6.38
C ILE A 44 -11.82 12.04 -7.63
N GLU A 45 -12.79 12.84 -8.03
CA GLU A 45 -13.68 12.55 -9.17
C GLU A 45 -12.87 12.24 -10.45
N GLY A 46 -13.13 11.07 -11.05
CA GLY A 46 -12.49 10.61 -12.28
C GLY A 46 -11.02 10.20 -12.16
N ALA A 47 -10.36 10.40 -11.01
CA ALA A 47 -8.94 10.13 -10.87
C ALA A 47 -8.64 8.63 -10.85
N LEU A 48 -9.38 7.83 -10.09
CA LEU A 48 -9.10 6.39 -9.95
C LEU A 48 -9.13 5.64 -11.31
N PRO A 49 -10.17 5.76 -12.15
CA PRO A 49 -10.18 5.12 -13.47
C PRO A 49 -9.01 5.57 -14.36
N TRP A 50 -8.70 6.87 -14.34
CA TRP A 50 -7.63 7.43 -15.17
C TRP A 50 -6.25 6.94 -14.73
N VAL A 51 -5.93 7.07 -13.44
CA VAL A 51 -4.64 6.67 -12.86
C VAL A 51 -4.44 5.18 -13.06
N TRP A 52 -5.44 4.37 -12.70
CA TRP A 52 -5.33 2.91 -12.81
C TRP A 52 -5.10 2.47 -14.25
N LYS A 53 -5.84 3.02 -15.21
CA LYS A 53 -5.63 2.75 -16.64
C LYS A 53 -4.21 3.10 -17.10
N ALA A 54 -3.65 4.21 -16.60
CA ALA A 54 -2.32 4.66 -16.99
C ALA A 54 -1.20 3.74 -16.46
N VAL A 55 -1.33 3.26 -15.22
CA VAL A 55 -0.27 2.53 -14.52
C VAL A 55 -0.42 1.01 -14.52
N LYS A 56 -1.63 0.47 -14.72
CA LYS A 56 -1.87 -0.98 -14.78
C LYS A 56 -0.90 -1.74 -15.70
N PRO A 57 -0.53 -1.24 -16.89
CA PRO A 57 0.47 -1.90 -17.74
C PRO A 57 1.81 -2.14 -17.05
N LEU A 58 2.21 -1.27 -16.12
CA LEU A 58 3.44 -1.43 -15.34
C LEU A 58 3.32 -2.61 -14.36
N TYR A 59 2.16 -2.77 -13.72
CA TYR A 59 1.90 -3.83 -12.75
C TYR A 59 1.81 -5.23 -13.37
N ILE A 60 1.33 -5.33 -14.60
CA ILE A 60 1.25 -6.59 -15.34
C ILE A 60 2.51 -6.87 -16.16
N SER A 61 3.60 -6.14 -15.93
CA SER A 61 4.91 -6.36 -16.55
C SER A 61 5.96 -6.67 -15.48
N ASP A 62 7.13 -7.15 -15.89
CA ASP A 62 8.26 -7.36 -14.98
C ASP A 62 8.97 -6.06 -14.55
N ILE A 63 8.59 -4.90 -15.11
CA ILE A 63 9.30 -3.64 -14.89
C ILE A 63 9.27 -3.25 -13.42
N LEU A 64 8.10 -3.20 -12.77
CA LEU A 64 8.03 -2.78 -11.36
C LEU A 64 8.80 -3.72 -10.45
N LYS A 65 8.81 -5.03 -10.75
CA LYS A 65 9.58 -6.01 -9.98
C LYS A 65 11.08 -5.76 -10.10
N ASN A 66 11.57 -5.56 -11.32
CA ASN A 66 12.99 -5.33 -11.58
C ASN A 66 13.46 -4.00 -10.97
N GLU A 67 12.70 -2.92 -11.20
CA GLU A 67 13.02 -1.59 -10.69
C GLU A 67 12.93 -1.53 -9.15
N ALA A 68 11.93 -2.18 -8.54
CA ALA A 68 11.84 -2.26 -7.08
C ALA A 68 13.02 -3.05 -6.49
N GLY A 69 13.42 -4.15 -7.12
CA GLY A 69 14.61 -4.91 -6.72
C GLY A 69 15.86 -4.04 -6.76
N PHE A 70 16.07 -3.32 -7.87
CA PHE A 70 17.20 -2.40 -8.02
C PHE A 70 17.19 -1.29 -6.95
N VAL A 71 16.05 -0.66 -6.70
CA VAL A 71 15.92 0.37 -5.66
C VAL A 71 16.26 -0.21 -4.28
N CYS A 72 15.70 -1.37 -3.92
CA CYS A 72 15.96 -2.00 -2.63
C CYS A 72 17.45 -2.37 -2.43
N GLU A 73 18.13 -2.84 -3.47
CA GLU A 73 19.56 -3.19 -3.41
C GLU A 73 20.47 -1.95 -3.26
N ASN A 74 20.01 -0.77 -3.70
CA ASN A 74 20.81 0.46 -3.72
C ASN A 74 20.48 1.43 -2.58
N ILE A 75 19.38 1.22 -1.83
CA ILE A 75 19.08 2.02 -0.64
C ILE A 75 19.96 1.55 0.53
N LYS A 76 20.73 2.49 1.09
CA LYS A 76 21.43 2.28 2.36
C LYS A 76 20.55 2.72 3.52
N LEU A 77 19.97 1.75 4.23
CA LEU A 77 19.26 2.01 5.47
C LEU A 77 20.23 1.96 6.67
N PRO A 78 19.99 2.74 7.74
CA PRO A 78 20.71 2.56 8.98
C PRO A 78 20.44 1.15 9.55
N GLU A 79 21.46 0.53 10.15
CA GLU A 79 21.25 -0.71 10.88
C GLU A 79 20.33 -0.45 12.08
N VAL A 80 19.25 -1.22 12.16
CA VAL A 80 18.34 -1.23 13.30
C VAL A 80 18.45 -2.58 13.96
N LEU A 81 18.68 -2.61 15.28
CA LEU A 81 18.74 -3.85 16.03
C LEU A 81 17.39 -4.56 15.98
N ALA A 82 17.42 -5.85 15.62
CA ALA A 82 16.23 -6.69 15.70
C ALA A 82 15.74 -6.76 17.16
N LEU A 83 14.44 -6.56 17.36
CA LEU A 83 13.83 -6.71 18.68
C LEU A 83 13.90 -8.19 19.10
N PRO A 84 14.46 -8.51 20.29
CA PRO A 84 14.49 -9.89 20.77
C PRO A 84 13.07 -10.46 20.90
N GLY A 85 12.90 -11.75 20.63
CA GLY A 85 11.60 -12.41 20.72
C GLY A 85 10.93 -12.25 22.09
N ALA A 86 11.71 -12.19 23.18
CA ALA A 86 11.20 -11.95 24.53
C ALA A 86 10.58 -10.54 24.68
N VAL A 87 11.13 -9.53 24.01
CA VAL A 87 10.59 -8.15 24.02
C VAL A 87 9.27 -8.11 23.27
N LEU A 88 9.18 -8.78 22.13
CA LEU A 88 7.93 -8.91 21.36
C LEU A 88 6.84 -9.61 22.18
N SER A 89 7.17 -10.72 22.87
CA SER A 89 6.22 -11.42 23.73
C SER A 89 5.74 -10.56 24.90
N ALA A 90 6.62 -9.73 25.48
CA ALA A 90 6.26 -8.83 26.59
C ALA A 90 5.24 -7.76 26.19
N VAL A 91 5.10 -7.46 24.88
CA VAL A 91 4.09 -6.55 24.32
C VAL A 91 2.97 -7.30 23.59
N ASN A 92 2.74 -8.57 23.94
CA ASN A 92 1.70 -9.45 23.37
C ASN A 92 1.83 -9.76 21.87
N VAL A 93 3.02 -9.63 21.29
CA VAL A 93 3.33 -10.17 19.96
C VAL A 93 3.86 -11.60 20.12
N LEU A 94 2.92 -12.54 20.25
CA LEU A 94 3.19 -13.94 20.57
C LEU A 94 3.82 -14.68 19.39
N GLU A 95 4.55 -15.76 19.67
CA GLU A 95 5.26 -16.53 18.64
C GLU A 95 4.33 -17.07 17.56
N GLN A 96 3.11 -17.47 17.91
CA GLN A 96 2.11 -17.95 16.94
C GLN A 96 1.63 -16.86 15.95
N ASP A 97 1.70 -15.57 16.34
CA ASP A 97 1.18 -14.46 15.54
C ASP A 97 2.24 -13.87 14.61
N ARG A 98 3.53 -14.10 14.91
CA ARG A 98 4.65 -13.55 14.13
C ARG A 98 4.61 -13.95 12.64
N PRO A 99 4.31 -15.20 12.25
CA PRO A 99 4.26 -15.56 10.84
C PRO A 99 3.18 -14.80 10.06
N VAL A 100 2.01 -14.53 10.64
CA VAL A 100 0.96 -13.76 9.96
C VAL A 100 1.32 -12.28 9.89
N ILE A 101 1.90 -11.71 10.95
CA ILE A 101 2.40 -10.33 10.95
C ILE A 101 3.47 -10.15 9.89
N GLN A 102 4.42 -11.09 9.77
CA GLN A 102 5.48 -11.03 8.76
C GLN A 102 4.89 -11.03 7.35
N LYS A 103 3.92 -11.90 7.05
CA LYS A 103 3.24 -11.93 5.75
C LYS A 103 2.53 -10.61 5.42
N ILE A 104 1.88 -9.99 6.42
CA ILE A 104 1.27 -8.66 6.26
C ILE A 104 2.34 -7.63 5.89
N LEU A 105 3.45 -7.59 6.64
CA LEU A 105 4.54 -6.65 6.39
C LEU A 105 5.17 -6.85 5.01
N ASP A 106 5.41 -8.10 4.61
CA ASP A 106 5.99 -8.43 3.30
C ASP A 106 5.10 -7.96 2.15
N SER A 107 3.78 -8.16 2.27
CA SER A 107 2.81 -7.65 1.28
C SER A 107 2.81 -6.13 1.20
N TYR A 108 2.85 -5.43 2.34
CA TYR A 108 2.94 -3.97 2.35
C TYR A 108 4.27 -3.47 1.79
N ASN A 109 5.40 -4.12 2.09
CA ASN A 109 6.71 -3.73 1.55
C ASN A 109 6.74 -3.85 0.02
N LYS A 110 6.26 -4.97 -0.52
CA LYS A 110 6.13 -5.18 -1.97
C LYS A 110 5.16 -4.17 -2.60
N GLY A 111 3.94 -4.08 -2.06
CA GLY A 111 2.90 -3.20 -2.58
C GLY A 111 3.27 -1.72 -2.54
N ASN A 112 3.88 -1.25 -1.45
CA ASN A 112 4.31 0.14 -1.31
C ASN A 112 5.44 0.49 -2.26
N ALA A 113 6.42 -0.40 -2.46
CA ALA A 113 7.49 -0.19 -3.45
C ALA A 113 6.92 -0.04 -4.87
N PHE A 114 5.98 -0.90 -5.25
CA PHE A 114 5.35 -0.83 -6.57
C PHE A 114 4.50 0.44 -6.73
N ASN A 115 3.70 0.80 -5.72
CA ASN A 115 2.92 2.03 -5.73
C ASN A 115 3.80 3.28 -5.87
N LEU A 116 4.92 3.33 -5.14
CA LEU A 116 5.87 4.44 -5.24
C LEU A 116 6.41 4.60 -6.67
N LEU A 117 6.88 3.51 -7.28
CA LEU A 117 7.44 3.53 -8.63
C LEU A 117 6.38 3.86 -9.70
N ALA A 118 5.24 3.19 -9.65
CA ALA A 118 4.17 3.37 -10.63
C ALA A 118 3.59 4.78 -10.61
N LEU A 119 3.39 5.36 -9.42
CA LEU A 119 2.88 6.72 -9.29
C LEU A 119 3.97 7.77 -9.61
N SER A 120 5.24 7.48 -9.31
CA SER A 120 6.35 8.34 -9.75
C SER A 120 6.47 8.38 -11.28
N ALA A 121 6.15 7.30 -11.98
CA ALA A 121 6.12 7.31 -13.45
C ALA A 121 5.08 8.29 -14.02
N LEU A 122 4.05 8.67 -13.25
CA LEU A 122 3.08 9.69 -13.64
C LEU A 122 3.60 11.12 -13.45
N THR A 123 4.59 11.34 -12.59
CA THR A 123 5.14 12.68 -12.30
C THR A 123 6.31 13.04 -13.21
N VAL A 124 6.93 12.06 -13.88
CA VAL A 124 8.15 12.24 -14.69
C VAL A 124 7.86 12.10 -16.18
N LEU A 125 7.11 12.99 -16.84
CA LEU A 125 7.02 12.95 -18.32
C LEU A 125 6.82 14.32 -19.01
N PRO A 126 7.80 14.78 -19.80
CA PRO A 126 7.57 15.37 -21.12
C PRO A 126 7.04 14.29 -22.09
N GLU A 127 6.19 14.67 -23.06
CA GLU A 127 5.43 13.76 -23.94
C GLU A 127 6.30 12.85 -24.84
N ASP A 128 7.57 13.21 -25.03
CA ASP A 128 8.47 12.73 -26.09
C ASP A 128 9.37 11.54 -25.70
N GLN A 129 9.34 11.07 -24.45
CA GLN A 129 10.18 9.93 -23.98
C GLN A 129 9.42 8.71 -23.43
N LYS A 130 8.10 8.63 -23.64
CA LYS A 130 7.30 7.50 -23.14
C LYS A 130 7.61 6.21 -23.92
N LYS A 131 8.44 5.33 -23.36
CA LYS A 131 8.50 3.94 -23.82
C LYS A 131 7.16 3.27 -23.52
N ARG A 132 6.51 2.70 -24.54
CA ARG A 132 5.36 1.82 -24.32
C ARG A 132 5.84 0.57 -23.58
N VAL A 133 5.21 0.28 -22.46
CA VAL A 133 5.38 -0.97 -21.74
C VAL A 133 4.38 -1.97 -22.33
N GLU A 134 4.89 -3.05 -22.89
CA GLU A 134 4.05 -4.16 -23.31
C GLU A 134 3.61 -4.97 -22.09
N ALA A 135 2.35 -5.38 -22.06
CA ALA A 135 1.81 -6.20 -20.99
C ALA A 135 2.53 -7.57 -20.96
N GLY A 136 3.03 -7.96 -19.80
CA GLY A 136 3.57 -9.30 -19.53
C GLY A 136 2.51 -10.23 -18.92
N GLN A 137 2.94 -11.36 -18.36
CA GLN A 137 2.06 -12.25 -17.61
C GLN A 137 1.56 -11.59 -16.33
N ILE A 138 0.27 -11.77 -16.03
CA ILE A 138 -0.32 -11.39 -14.74
C ILE A 138 0.28 -12.28 -13.67
N PHE A 139 1.00 -11.69 -12.73
CA PHE A 139 1.47 -12.40 -11.54
C PHE A 139 0.44 -12.24 -10.42
N SER A 140 -0.36 -13.27 -10.19
CA SER A 140 -1.16 -13.37 -8.97
C SER A 140 -0.44 -14.27 -7.97
N GLU A 141 0.10 -13.70 -6.90
CA GLU A 141 0.34 -14.46 -5.68
C GLU A 141 -0.94 -14.41 -4.86
N ASP A 142 -1.48 -15.56 -4.46
CA ASP A 142 -2.63 -15.58 -3.56
C ASP A 142 -2.14 -15.38 -2.12
N MET A 143 -2.17 -14.13 -1.65
CA MET A 143 -1.89 -13.82 -0.26
C MET A 143 -3.19 -13.62 0.52
N ASN A 144 -3.54 -14.64 1.30
CA ASN A 144 -4.62 -14.57 2.28
C ASN A 144 -4.18 -13.72 3.49
N ILE A 145 -4.47 -12.42 3.40
CA ILE A 145 -4.21 -11.42 4.45
C ILE A 145 -5.55 -11.04 5.09
N PRO A 146 -5.62 -10.86 6.43
CA PRO A 146 -6.84 -10.40 7.08
C PRO A 146 -7.38 -9.10 6.48
N ASN A 147 -8.70 -8.98 6.44
CA ASN A 147 -9.36 -7.74 6.01
C ASN A 147 -8.94 -6.57 6.91
N LEU A 148 -8.85 -5.38 6.31
CA LEU A 148 -8.59 -4.15 7.06
C LEU A 148 -9.81 -3.82 7.93
N ILE A 149 -9.54 -3.58 9.21
CA ILE A 149 -10.56 -3.14 10.17
C ILE A 149 -10.78 -1.64 9.97
N ASN A 150 -12.03 -1.23 9.82
CA ASN A 150 -12.39 0.18 9.80
C ASN A 150 -12.13 0.82 11.17
N LEU A 151 -11.69 2.08 11.18
CA LEU A 151 -11.31 2.79 12.40
C LEU A 151 -12.46 2.84 13.44
N ASP A 152 -13.70 2.97 12.97
CA ASP A 152 -14.89 3.01 13.83
C ASP A 152 -15.30 1.64 14.37
N SER A 153 -14.72 0.55 13.83
CA SER A 153 -14.90 -0.83 14.30
C SER A 153 -13.81 -1.28 15.27
N MET A 154 -12.78 -0.45 15.52
CA MET A 154 -11.70 -0.75 16.47
C MET A 154 -12.16 -0.46 17.91
N ASP A 155 -11.64 -1.24 18.87
CA ASP A 155 -11.74 -0.87 20.27
C ASP A 155 -10.97 0.46 20.55
N GLU A 156 -11.27 1.09 21.68
CA GLU A 156 -10.71 2.40 22.04
C GLU A 156 -9.18 2.41 22.11
N GLN A 157 -8.56 1.33 22.61
CA GLN A 157 -7.11 1.25 22.78
C GLN A 157 -6.44 1.11 21.41
N THR A 158 -6.93 0.20 20.57
CA THR A 158 -6.44 -0.01 19.20
C THR A 158 -6.61 1.24 18.37
N ARG A 159 -7.78 1.87 18.42
CA ARG A 159 -8.05 3.14 17.75
C ARG A 159 -7.02 4.19 18.16
N THR A 160 -6.86 4.42 19.47
CA THR A 160 -5.91 5.41 20.01
C THR A 160 -4.49 5.19 19.50
N LEU A 161 -4.03 3.93 19.47
CA LEU A 161 -2.71 3.59 18.96
C LEU A 161 -2.56 3.90 17.45
N VAL A 162 -3.55 3.52 16.63
CA VAL A 162 -3.55 3.82 15.19
C VAL A 162 -3.54 5.32 14.93
N LEU A 163 -4.31 6.09 15.71
CA LEU A 163 -4.32 7.54 15.61
C LEU A 163 -2.95 8.14 15.95
N LEU A 164 -2.33 7.68 17.04
CA LEU A 164 -0.99 8.12 17.46
C LEU A 164 0.08 7.80 16.40
N LEU A 165 0.05 6.59 15.82
CA LEU A 165 0.99 6.19 14.76
C LEU A 165 0.84 7.07 13.51
N SER A 166 -0.39 7.46 13.18
CA SER A 166 -0.66 8.34 12.05
C SER A 166 -0.09 9.75 12.27
N GLU A 167 -0.08 10.25 13.51
CA GLU A 167 0.54 11.53 13.85
C GLU A 167 2.07 11.52 13.72
N LEU A 168 2.72 10.38 13.99
CA LEU A 168 4.18 10.25 13.83
C LEU A 168 4.62 10.38 12.35
N GLY A 169 3.78 9.94 11.42
CA GLY A 169 4.02 10.05 9.98
C GLY A 169 3.54 11.36 9.35
N GLY A 170 2.70 12.13 10.04
CA GLY A 170 2.20 13.42 9.57
C GLY A 170 3.26 14.51 9.74
N GLN A 171 3.59 15.24 8.66
CA GLN A 171 4.39 16.46 8.80
C GLN A 171 3.69 17.42 9.77
N LYS A 172 4.30 17.70 10.91
CA LYS A 172 4.01 18.94 11.63
C LYS A 172 4.45 20.06 10.71
N ILE A 173 3.49 20.79 10.14
CA ILE A 173 3.77 22.08 9.52
C ILE A 173 4.37 22.94 10.64
N ILE A 174 5.70 23.10 10.63
CA ILE A 174 6.37 24.12 11.42
C ILE A 174 6.02 25.42 10.70
N MET A 175 5.02 26.12 11.23
CA MET A 175 4.71 27.50 10.87
C MET A 175 5.76 28.44 11.47
#